data_AF-A0A2G9NTU8-F1
#
_entry.id   AF-A0A2G9NTU8-F1
#
_cell.length_a   1.000
_cell.length_b   1.000
_cell.length_c   1.000
_cell.angle_alpha   90.00
_cell.angle_beta   90.00
_cell.angle_gamma   90.00
#
_symmetry.space_group_name_H-M   'P 1'
#
loop_
_entity.id
_entity.type
_entity.pdbx_description
1 polymer ?
#
loop_
_entity_poly.entity_id
_entity_poly.type
_entity_poly.pdbx_seq_one_letter_code
_entity_poly.pdbx_strand_id
1 'polypeptide(L)'
;MDKKGFLLAETTIKVVIAIICIGFLVFLGYKLYSLTAATEDLDQAEANMDKIMGIIESLEKQGSGSADYVLLSPSGWILIGWPNDLFASYIGGGTGGGGYSYSDYGNKIPNVCSENGWSKCICLCKYDASDVLKKCDEQGVCRELNFKSIVNVEGSDKSEGIKVETGKDLNIILEKNVLKIVEK
;
A
#
# COMPACT_ATOMS: atom_id res chain seq x y z
N MET A 1 -1.06 23.54 -62.95
CA MET A 1 -0.16 22.39 -62.76
C MET A 1 0.85 22.83 -61.71
N ASP A 2 0.59 22.52 -60.44
CA ASP A 2 1.46 22.95 -59.33
C ASP A 2 1.99 21.73 -58.59
N LYS A 3 2.92 21.02 -59.23
CA LYS A 3 3.64 19.88 -58.65
C LYS A 3 4.85 20.35 -57.83
N LYS A 4 4.64 21.28 -56.89
CA LYS A 4 5.68 21.76 -55.96
C LYS A 4 5.54 21.21 -54.53
N GLY A 5 4.42 20.54 -54.20
CA GLY A 5 4.15 20.00 -52.86
C GLY A 5 4.81 18.65 -52.54
N PHE A 6 5.33 17.93 -53.53
CA PHE A 6 5.85 16.57 -53.34
C PHE A 6 7.23 16.52 -52.65
N LEU A 7 8.08 17.53 -52.88
CA LEU A 7 9.45 17.54 -52.35
C LEU A 7 9.55 18.08 -50.90
N LEU A 8 8.60 18.90 -50.47
CA LEU A 8 8.50 19.35 -49.08
C LEU A 8 7.89 18.25 -48.19
N ALA A 9 6.93 17.48 -48.71
CA ALA A 9 6.24 16.43 -47.96
C ALA A 9 7.17 15.31 -47.50
N GLU A 10 8.16 14.89 -48.31
CA GLU A 10 9.07 13.79 -47.94
C GLU A 10 10.02 14.17 -46.78
N THR A 11 10.54 15.39 -46.80
CA THR A 11 11.42 15.87 -45.73
C THR A 11 10.61 16.20 -44.48
N THR A 12 9.45 16.85 -44.63
CA THR A 12 8.57 17.19 -43.51
C THR A 12 8.00 15.96 -42.82
N ILE A 13 7.60 14.90 -43.55
CA ILE A 13 7.04 13.69 -42.93
C ILE A 13 8.09 12.95 -42.10
N LYS A 14 9.35 12.88 -42.56
CA LYS A 14 10.46 12.29 -41.80
C LYS A 14 10.71 13.04 -40.49
N VAL A 15 10.65 14.38 -40.54
CA VAL A 15 10.79 15.23 -39.33
C VAL A 15 9.62 15.02 -38.37
N VAL A 16 8.38 14.96 -38.88
CA VAL A 16 7.19 14.74 -38.04
C VAL A 16 7.22 13.36 -37.37
N ILE A 17 7.58 12.31 -38.11
CA ILE A 17 7.73 10.95 -37.57
C ILE A 17 8.82 10.93 -36.50
N ALA A 18 9.96 11.59 -36.73
CA ALA A 18 11.03 11.67 -35.74
C ALA A 18 10.56 12.33 -34.44
N ILE A 19 9.76 13.39 -34.52
CA ILE A 19 9.19 14.06 -33.33
C ILE A 19 8.21 13.14 -32.59
N ILE A 20 7.34 12.42 -33.32
CA ILE A 20 6.41 11.45 -32.72
C ILE A 20 7.18 10.32 -32.02
N CYS A 21 8.22 9.79 -32.66
CA CYS A 21 9.08 8.76 -32.08
C CYS A 21 9.77 9.25 -30.80
N ILE A 22 10.29 10.49 -30.79
CA ILE A 22 10.92 11.07 -29.60
C ILE A 22 9.87 11.24 -28.49
N GLY A 23 8.69 11.77 -28.80
CA GLY A 23 7.60 11.91 -27.82
C GLY A 23 7.17 10.57 -27.22
N PHE A 24 7.06 9.53 -28.07
CA PHE A 24 6.76 8.17 -27.63
C PHE A 24 7.86 7.60 -26.73
N LEU A 25 9.15 7.81 -27.06
CA LEU A 25 10.27 7.35 -26.25
C LEU A 25 10.31 8.04 -24.88
N VAL A 26 10.04 9.35 -24.81
CA VAL A 26 9.95 10.07 -23.53
C VAL A 26 8.78 9.53 -22.69
N PHE A 27 7.63 9.29 -23.30
CA PHE A 27 6.48 8.70 -22.63
C PHE A 27 6.79 7.30 -22.08
N LEU A 28 7.41 6.44 -22.88
CA LEU A 28 7.84 5.12 -22.43
C LEU A 28 8.88 5.20 -21.31
N GLY A 29 9.86 6.10 -21.43
CA GLY A 29 10.87 6.32 -20.40
C GLY A 29 10.25 6.71 -19.05
N TYR A 30 9.27 7.63 -19.07
CA TYR A 30 8.52 7.99 -17.86
C TYR A 30 7.75 6.81 -17.27
N LYS A 31 7.06 6.02 -18.11
CA LYS A 31 6.32 4.83 -17.66
C LYS A 31 7.26 3.79 -17.06
N LEU A 32 8.39 3.52 -17.70
CA LEU A 32 9.37 2.56 -17.22
C LEU A 32 9.99 3.01 -15.89
N TYR A 33 10.39 4.28 -15.78
CA TYR A 33 10.90 4.85 -14.54
C TYR A 33 9.90 4.70 -13.39
N SER A 34 8.62 5.02 -13.64
CA SER A 34 7.56 4.88 -12.63
C SER A 34 7.32 3.43 -12.20
N LEU A 35 7.53 2.46 -13.10
CA LEU A 35 7.41 1.03 -12.77
C LEU A 35 8.59 0.58 -11.92
N THR A 36 9.81 0.95 -12.28
CA THR A 36 11.01 0.62 -11.49
C THR A 36 11.02 1.23 -10.09
N ALA A 37 10.54 2.47 -9.95
CA ALA A 37 10.38 3.08 -8.63
C ALA A 37 9.33 2.32 -7.80
N ALA A 38 8.21 1.92 -8.43
CA ALA A 38 7.19 1.12 -7.75
C ALA A 38 7.69 -0.28 -7.35
N THR A 39 8.58 -0.91 -8.12
CA THR A 39 9.18 -2.20 -7.75
C THR A 39 10.15 -2.08 -6.58
N GLU A 40 10.96 -1.02 -6.53
CA GLU A 40 11.87 -0.78 -5.40
C GLU A 40 11.09 -0.53 -4.10
N ASP A 41 10.01 0.26 -4.18
CA ASP A 41 9.10 0.49 -3.06
C ASP A 41 8.51 -0.82 -2.52
N LEU A 42 8.12 -1.73 -3.42
CA LEU A 42 7.59 -3.04 -3.08
C LEU A 42 8.65 -3.95 -2.43
N ASP A 43 9.85 -4.00 -2.98
CA ASP A 43 10.96 -4.79 -2.42
C ASP A 43 11.30 -4.32 -0.99
N GLN A 44 11.28 -3.00 -0.77
CA GLN A 44 11.46 -2.42 0.56
C GLN A 44 10.29 -2.77 1.49
N ALA A 45 9.03 -2.68 1.02
CA ALA A 45 7.86 -3.05 1.80
C ALA A 45 7.89 -4.54 2.20
N GLU A 46 8.27 -5.43 1.28
CA GLU A 46 8.43 -6.87 1.49
C GLU A 46 9.46 -7.15 2.59
N ALA A 47 10.65 -6.56 2.47
CA ALA A 47 11.73 -6.75 3.44
C ALA A 47 11.36 -6.26 4.85
N ASN A 48 10.58 -5.19 4.97
CA ASN A 48 10.10 -4.73 6.28
C ASN A 48 8.98 -5.63 6.81
N MET A 49 8.08 -6.09 5.95
CA MET A 49 7.01 -7.00 6.35
C MET A 49 7.59 -8.31 6.88
N ASP A 50 8.58 -8.89 6.21
CA ASP A 50 9.25 -10.11 6.68
C ASP A 50 9.94 -9.92 8.04
N LYS A 51 10.52 -8.74 8.28
CA LYS A 51 11.08 -8.39 9.60
C LYS A 51 10.00 -8.29 10.67
N ILE A 52 8.88 -7.62 10.38
CA ILE A 52 7.74 -7.53 11.30
C ILE A 52 7.25 -8.93 11.65
N MET A 53 7.06 -9.79 10.64
CA MET A 53 6.62 -11.18 10.87
C MET A 53 7.64 -11.97 11.69
N GLY A 54 8.94 -11.84 11.41
CA GLY A 54 9.98 -12.48 12.22
C GLY A 54 9.99 -12.03 13.68
N ILE A 55 9.75 -10.73 13.94
CA ILE A 55 9.59 -10.21 15.30
C ILE A 55 8.35 -10.81 15.96
N ILE A 56 7.21 -10.80 15.27
CA ILE A 56 5.95 -11.37 15.75
C ILE A 56 6.12 -12.85 16.12
N GLU A 57 6.72 -13.66 15.24
CA GLU A 57 7.00 -15.08 15.50
C GLU A 57 7.95 -15.27 16.71
N SER A 58 8.95 -14.39 16.86
CA SER A 58 9.87 -14.44 17.99
C SER A 58 9.18 -14.15 19.32
N LEU A 59 8.25 -13.18 19.34
CA LEU A 59 7.43 -12.84 20.50
C LEU A 59 6.42 -13.95 20.82
N GLU A 60 5.85 -14.58 19.79
CA GLU A 60 4.95 -15.72 19.95
C GLU A 60 5.63 -16.90 20.64
N LYS A 61 6.86 -17.24 20.22
CA LYS A 61 7.66 -18.30 20.86
C LYS A 61 7.98 -18.01 22.33
N GLN A 62 8.04 -16.75 22.72
CA GLN A 62 8.27 -16.33 24.11
C GLN A 62 6.97 -16.29 24.93
N GLY A 63 5.80 -16.29 24.28
CA GLY A 63 4.48 -16.25 24.91
C GLY A 63 4.04 -14.87 25.40
N SER A 64 4.98 -13.94 25.61
CA SER A 64 4.72 -12.52 25.90
C SER A 64 5.99 -11.69 25.77
N GLY A 65 5.91 -10.47 25.24
CA GLY A 65 7.06 -9.56 25.17
C GLY A 65 6.77 -8.30 24.35
N SER A 66 7.76 -7.41 24.30
CA SER A 66 7.74 -6.21 23.47
C SER A 66 9.06 -6.05 22.73
N ALA A 67 9.01 -5.67 21.46
CA ALA A 67 10.17 -5.38 20.64
C ALA A 67 10.06 -3.98 20.03
N ASP A 68 11.18 -3.27 20.04
CA ASP A 68 11.34 -2.00 19.33
C ASP A 68 11.77 -2.28 17.89
N TYR A 69 11.10 -1.66 16.94
CA TYR A 69 11.36 -1.84 15.51
C TYR A 69 11.20 -0.52 14.77
N VAL A 70 12.17 -0.18 13.92
CA VAL A 70 12.07 1.00 13.06
C VAL A 70 11.47 0.58 11.72
N LEU A 71 10.26 1.04 11.44
CA LEU A 71 9.61 0.82 10.15
C LEU A 71 10.22 1.73 9.10
N LEU A 72 11.08 1.15 8.26
CA LEU A 72 11.76 1.80 7.16
C LEU A 72 11.02 1.52 5.84
N SER A 73 9.74 1.86 5.74
CA SER A 73 8.98 1.73 4.48
C SER A 73 9.11 2.99 3.61
N PRO A 74 8.81 2.90 2.30
CA PRO A 74 8.79 4.08 1.44
C PRO A 74 7.78 5.11 1.96
N SER A 75 8.07 6.38 1.72
CA SER A 75 7.20 7.46 2.19
C SER A 75 5.82 7.41 1.51
N GLY A 76 4.77 7.71 2.26
CA GLY A 76 3.39 7.65 1.76
C GLY A 76 2.79 6.25 1.74
N TRP A 77 3.37 5.31 2.48
CA TRP A 77 2.78 4.00 2.76
C TRP A 77 2.10 3.98 4.12
N ILE A 78 1.20 3.03 4.33
CA ILE A 78 0.48 2.82 5.58
C ILE A 78 0.57 1.35 6.00
N LEU A 79 0.91 1.13 7.27
CA LEU A 79 0.76 -0.17 7.92
C LEU A 79 -0.64 -0.26 8.53
N ILE A 80 -1.40 -1.27 8.16
CA ILE A 80 -2.78 -1.45 8.61
C ILE A 80 -3.09 -2.93 8.83
N GLY A 81 -3.75 -3.23 9.95
CA GLY A 81 -4.28 -4.57 10.24
C GLY A 81 -5.77 -4.65 9.88
N TRP A 82 -6.21 -5.84 9.48
CA TRP A 82 -7.60 -6.15 9.10
C TRP A 82 -8.13 -7.39 9.86
N PRO A 83 -9.42 -7.46 10.19
CA PRO A 83 -10.45 -6.43 9.98
C PRO A 83 -10.24 -5.20 10.87
N ASN A 84 -10.71 -4.03 10.42
CA ASN A 84 -10.55 -2.75 11.11
C ASN A 84 -11.86 -1.98 11.19
N ASP A 85 -12.56 -2.14 12.32
CA ASP A 85 -13.86 -1.48 12.58
C ASP A 85 -13.76 0.05 12.61
N LEU A 86 -12.60 0.60 12.96
CA LEU A 86 -12.37 2.06 13.01
C LEU A 86 -12.20 2.65 11.60
N PHE A 87 -11.52 1.94 10.70
CA PHE A 87 -11.35 2.36 9.31
C PHE A 87 -12.69 2.35 8.54
N ALA A 88 -13.55 1.36 8.82
CA ALA A 88 -14.91 1.29 8.28
C ALA A 88 -15.76 2.54 8.61
N SER A 89 -15.49 3.15 9.76
CA SER A 89 -16.19 4.37 10.21
C SER A 89 -15.74 5.63 9.48
N TYR A 90 -14.50 5.68 8.98
CA TYR A 90 -13.93 6.83 8.25
C TYR A 90 -14.33 6.83 6.75
N ILE A 91 -14.25 5.67 6.09
CA ILE A 91 -14.59 5.54 4.66
C ILE A 91 -16.12 5.52 4.44
N GLY A 92 -16.90 5.10 5.45
CA GLY A 92 -18.37 5.09 5.39
C GLY A 92 -19.05 6.47 5.47
N GLY A 93 -18.28 7.56 5.60
CA GLY A 93 -18.79 8.93 5.74
C GLY A 93 -18.77 9.80 4.46
N GLY A 94 -18.39 9.24 3.31
CA GLY A 94 -18.34 9.97 2.04
C GLY A 94 -19.73 10.12 1.42
N THR A 95 -20.30 11.33 1.45
CA THR A 95 -21.51 11.69 0.68
C THR A 95 -21.19 11.74 -0.82
N GLY A 96 -21.16 10.56 -1.44
CA GLY A 96 -20.83 10.37 -2.85
C GLY A 96 -21.56 9.17 -3.45
N GLY A 97 -22.90 9.23 -3.51
CA GLY A 97 -23.68 8.54 -4.53
C GLY A 97 -23.70 7.00 -4.59
N GLY A 98 -23.36 6.28 -3.51
CA GLY A 98 -23.53 4.83 -3.43
C GLY A 98 -23.92 4.40 -2.02
N GLY A 99 -25.13 3.87 -1.84
CA GLY A 99 -25.66 3.47 -0.53
C GLY A 99 -25.03 2.20 0.01
N TYR A 100 -23.87 2.31 0.65
CA TYR A 100 -23.26 1.23 1.42
C TYR A 100 -23.50 1.46 2.92
N SER A 101 -23.99 0.42 3.60
CA SER A 101 -24.31 0.45 5.03
C SER A 101 -23.02 0.36 5.87
N TYR A 102 -23.00 0.98 7.05
CA TYR A 102 -21.93 0.86 8.06
C TYR A 102 -21.53 -0.61 8.34
N SER A 103 -22.49 -1.53 8.22
CA SER A 103 -22.31 -2.98 8.38
C SER A 103 -21.51 -3.66 7.28
N ASP A 104 -21.29 -3.03 6.12
CA ASP A 104 -20.59 -3.61 4.96
C ASP A 104 -19.07 -3.42 5.01
N TYR A 105 -18.59 -2.39 5.71
CA TYR A 105 -17.15 -2.06 5.79
C TYR A 105 -16.44 -2.61 7.03
N GLY A 106 -17.14 -2.84 8.15
CA GLY A 106 -16.53 -3.34 9.40
C GLY A 106 -15.83 -4.70 9.25
N ASN A 107 -16.28 -5.50 8.29
CA ASN A 107 -15.73 -6.82 7.99
C ASN A 107 -15.01 -6.89 6.63
N LYS A 108 -14.83 -5.77 5.92
CA LYS A 108 -14.24 -5.79 4.59
C LYS A 108 -12.72 -5.81 4.72
N ILE A 109 -12.13 -6.90 4.26
CA ILE A 109 -10.68 -7.07 4.15
C ILE A 109 -10.26 -6.91 2.68
N PRO A 110 -8.99 -6.60 2.39
CA PRO A 110 -8.47 -6.60 1.03
C PRO A 110 -8.74 -7.95 0.33
N ASN A 111 -9.01 -7.92 -0.98
CA ASN A 111 -9.18 -9.13 -1.77
C ASN A 111 -7.97 -10.06 -1.62
N VAL A 112 -6.76 -9.50 -1.60
CA VAL A 112 -5.52 -10.26 -1.37
C VAL A 112 -5.56 -11.05 -0.07
N CYS A 113 -6.21 -10.57 0.99
CA CYS A 113 -6.37 -11.35 2.22
C CYS A 113 -7.47 -12.41 2.10
N SER A 114 -8.62 -12.04 1.55
CA SER A 114 -9.77 -12.95 1.43
C SER A 114 -9.54 -14.10 0.46
N GLU A 115 -8.87 -13.86 -0.67
CA GLU A 115 -8.57 -14.85 -1.69
C GLU A 115 -7.54 -15.88 -1.21
N ASN A 116 -6.64 -15.47 -0.31
CA ASN A 116 -5.71 -16.37 0.38
C ASN A 116 -6.35 -17.11 1.58
N GLY A 117 -7.65 -16.88 1.86
CA GLY A 117 -8.38 -17.53 2.95
C GLY A 117 -8.06 -16.99 4.34
N TRP A 118 -7.43 -15.82 4.45
CA TRP A 118 -7.02 -15.25 5.73
C TRP A 118 -8.19 -14.52 6.41
N SER A 119 -8.52 -14.96 7.62
CA SER A 119 -9.52 -14.27 8.46
C SER A 119 -9.02 -12.93 9.02
N LYS A 120 -7.69 -12.78 9.08
CA LYS A 120 -6.96 -11.71 9.74
C LYS A 120 -5.65 -11.50 9.01
N CYS A 121 -5.35 -10.26 8.64
CA CYS A 121 -4.11 -9.95 7.92
C CYS A 121 -3.55 -8.60 8.31
N ILE A 122 -2.25 -8.43 8.12
CA ILE A 122 -1.56 -7.14 8.19
C ILE A 122 -1.04 -6.80 6.81
N CYS A 123 -1.22 -5.55 6.41
CA CYS A 123 -0.81 -5.06 5.12
C CYS A 123 0.03 -3.79 5.29
N LEU A 124 1.10 -3.72 4.51
CA LEU A 124 1.84 -2.50 4.26
C LEU A 124 1.54 -2.12 2.82
N CYS A 125 0.81 -1.04 2.60
CA CYS A 125 0.39 -0.64 1.25
C CYS A 125 0.47 0.87 1.05
N LYS A 126 0.43 1.30 -0.21
CA LYS A 126 0.43 2.74 -0.53
C LYS A 126 -0.80 3.42 0.06
N TYR A 127 -0.61 4.54 0.76
CA TYR A 127 -1.71 5.29 1.35
C TYR A 127 -2.49 6.06 0.27
N ASP A 128 -3.80 5.80 0.20
CA ASP A 128 -4.76 6.58 -0.58
C ASP A 128 -6.05 6.67 0.20
N ALA A 129 -6.35 7.85 0.73
CA ALA A 129 -7.53 8.09 1.58
C ALA A 129 -8.86 7.73 0.89
N SER A 130 -8.88 7.69 -0.44
CA SER A 130 -10.09 7.40 -1.21
C SER A 130 -10.33 5.90 -1.36
N ASP A 131 -9.27 5.07 -1.37
CA ASP A 131 -9.37 3.65 -1.69
C ASP A 131 -8.18 2.81 -1.19
N VAL A 132 -7.97 2.76 0.13
CA VAL A 132 -6.88 1.98 0.75
C VAL A 132 -7.00 0.48 0.47
N LEU A 133 -8.23 -0.07 0.40
CA LEU A 133 -8.45 -1.49 0.11
C LEU A 133 -7.86 -1.87 -1.25
N LYS A 134 -8.19 -1.08 -2.29
CA LYS A 134 -7.63 -1.30 -3.62
C LYS A 134 -6.12 -1.10 -3.66
N LYS A 135 -5.56 -0.14 -2.92
CA LYS A 135 -4.10 0.02 -2.84
C LYS A 135 -3.42 -1.16 -2.18
N CYS A 136 -4.02 -1.75 -1.15
CA CYS A 136 -3.52 -2.98 -0.55
C CYS A 136 -3.62 -4.18 -1.51
N ASP A 137 -4.64 -4.23 -2.38
CA ASP A 137 -4.78 -5.27 -3.40
C ASP A 137 -3.79 -5.12 -4.58
N GLU A 138 -3.60 -3.90 -5.08
CA GLU A 138 -2.81 -3.63 -6.29
C GLU A 138 -1.33 -3.30 -6.00
N GLN A 139 -1.05 -2.69 -4.85
CA GLN A 139 0.22 -2.03 -4.50
C GLN A 139 0.52 -2.17 -3.01
N GLY A 140 0.38 -3.39 -2.49
CA GLY A 140 0.58 -3.70 -1.09
C GLY A 140 1.23 -5.06 -0.87
N VAL A 141 1.85 -5.19 0.29
CA VAL A 141 2.37 -6.45 0.81
C VAL A 141 1.54 -6.84 2.02
N CYS A 142 0.90 -8.00 1.96
CA CYS A 142 0.05 -8.52 3.04
C CYS A 142 0.55 -9.86 3.57
N ARG A 143 0.30 -10.13 4.86
CA ARG A 143 0.60 -11.38 5.55
C ARG A 143 -0.54 -11.79 6.48
N GLU A 144 -0.73 -13.10 6.62
CA GLU A 144 -1.68 -13.67 7.59
C GLU A 144 -1.27 -13.38 9.03
N LEU A 145 -2.27 -13.15 9.89
CA LEU A 145 -2.07 -13.01 11.32
C LEU A 145 -2.84 -14.10 12.07
N ASN A 146 -2.10 -15.00 12.72
CA ASN A 146 -2.66 -16.14 13.48
C ASN A 146 -2.96 -15.82 14.96
N PHE A 147 -3.39 -14.60 15.28
CA PHE A 147 -3.63 -14.16 16.66
C PHE A 147 -5.11 -14.12 17.03
N LYS A 148 -5.44 -14.34 18.31
CA LYS A 148 -6.82 -14.41 18.80
C LYS A 148 -7.58 -13.09 18.64
N SER A 149 -6.89 -11.95 18.75
CA SER A 149 -7.41 -10.61 18.43
C SER A 149 -6.29 -9.69 17.93
N ILE A 150 -6.55 -8.98 16.84
CA ILE A 150 -5.72 -7.87 16.35
C ILE A 150 -6.26 -6.61 17.04
N VAL A 151 -5.45 -5.92 17.82
CA VAL A 151 -5.89 -4.67 18.43
C VAL A 151 -4.82 -3.61 18.21
N ASN A 152 -5.18 -2.70 17.32
CA ASN A 152 -4.66 -1.36 17.15
C ASN A 152 -3.19 -1.26 16.72
N VAL A 153 -3.05 -1.12 15.40
CA VAL A 153 -2.01 -0.28 14.82
C VAL A 153 -2.39 1.16 15.19
N GLU A 154 -2.07 1.56 16.42
CA GLU A 154 -2.46 2.84 17.03
C GLU A 154 -1.41 3.88 16.63
N GLY A 155 -1.69 4.64 15.57
CA GLY A 155 -0.97 5.87 15.27
C GLY A 155 -1.32 6.98 16.28
N SER A 156 -0.49 8.02 16.36
CA SER A 156 -0.61 9.14 17.32
C SER A 156 -2.02 9.78 17.43
N ASP A 157 -2.87 9.65 16.41
CA ASP A 157 -4.19 10.31 16.34
C ASP A 157 -5.40 9.42 16.68
N LYS A 158 -5.23 8.21 17.23
CA LYS A 158 -6.33 7.26 17.54
C LYS A 158 -7.21 6.88 16.35
N SER A 159 -6.77 7.16 15.12
CA SER A 159 -7.40 6.76 13.88
C SER A 159 -6.35 6.37 12.84
N GLU A 160 -6.58 5.25 12.17
CA GLU A 160 -6.05 4.92 10.83
C GLU A 160 -4.58 4.49 10.72
N GLY A 161 -4.25 3.29 11.23
CA GLY A 161 -2.96 2.64 10.90
C GLY A 161 -1.74 3.49 11.25
N ILE A 162 -0.57 3.12 10.72
CA ILE A 162 0.66 3.92 10.88
C ILE A 162 1.11 4.38 9.51
N LYS A 163 0.97 5.69 9.25
CA LYS A 163 1.47 6.35 8.05
C LYS A 163 2.99 6.48 8.16
N VAL A 164 3.69 5.96 7.15
CA VAL A 164 5.14 6.03 7.06
C VAL A 164 5.50 7.29 6.28
N GLU A 165 5.86 8.34 7.01
CA GLU A 165 6.38 9.58 6.40
C GLU A 165 7.92 9.51 6.27
N THR A 166 8.60 9.12 7.34
CA THR A 166 10.02 8.76 7.40
C THR A 166 10.26 7.93 8.66
N GLY A 167 11.01 6.81 8.54
CA GLY A 167 11.50 5.96 9.64
C GLY A 167 10.73 6.06 10.96
N LYS A 168 9.68 5.25 11.13
CA LYS A 168 8.80 5.31 12.30
C LYS A 168 9.25 4.31 13.36
N ASP A 169 9.46 4.78 14.57
CA ASP A 169 9.74 3.92 15.73
C ASP A 169 8.44 3.23 16.15
N LEU A 170 8.42 1.91 16.01
CA LEU A 170 7.31 1.05 16.39
C LEU A 170 7.66 0.28 17.65
N ASN A 171 6.70 0.18 18.56
CA ASN A 171 6.73 -0.78 19.65
C ASN A 171 5.72 -1.89 19.34
N ILE A 172 6.24 -3.10 19.06
CA ILE A 172 5.44 -4.29 18.79
C ILE A 172 5.31 -5.06 20.11
N ILE A 173 4.09 -5.16 20.62
CA ILE A 173 3.80 -5.78 21.91
C ILE A 173 2.90 -7.00 21.68
N LEU A 174 3.29 -8.13 22.26
CA LEU A 174 2.46 -9.32 22.33
C LEU A 174 2.11 -9.63 23.79
N GLU A 175 0.83 -9.54 24.13
CA GLU A 175 0.32 -9.88 25.45
C GLU A 175 -0.90 -10.81 25.33
N LYS A 176 -0.83 -11.99 25.95
CA LYS A 176 -1.98 -12.91 26.04
C LYS A 176 -2.64 -13.23 24.68
N ASN A 177 -1.82 -13.42 23.63
CA ASN A 177 -2.27 -13.66 22.25
C ASN A 177 -3.01 -12.47 21.61
N VAL A 178 -2.68 -11.25 22.06
CA VAL A 178 -3.11 -9.97 21.49
C VAL A 178 -1.88 -9.24 20.97
N LEU A 179 -1.85 -8.96 19.67
CA LEU A 179 -0.81 -8.17 19.03
C LEU A 179 -1.21 -6.69 19.02
N LYS A 180 -0.32 -5.84 19.54
CA LYS A 180 -0.44 -4.38 19.50
C LYS A 180 0.78 -3.79 18.81
N ILE A 181 0.58 -2.85 17.90
CA ILE A 181 1.67 -2.13 17.23
C ILE A 181 1.43 -0.65 17.47
N VAL A 182 2.31 -0.02 18.23
CA VAL A 182 2.14 1.36 18.67
C VAL A 182 3.29 2.20 18.10
N GLU A 183 2.96 3.34 17.52
CA GLU A 183 3.95 4.35 17.15
C GLU A 183 4.49 5.04 18.42
N LYS A 184 5.81 5.13 18.55
CA LYS A 184 6.49 5.80 19.68
C LYS A 184 6.63 7.30 19.47
#